data_AF-A0A944HWK3-F1
#
_entry.id   AF-A0A944HWK3-F1
#
_cell.length_a   1.000
_cell.length_b   1.000
_cell.length_c   1.000
_cell.angle_alpha   90.00
_cell.angle_beta   90.00
_cell.angle_gamma   90.00
#
_symmetry.space_group_name_H-M   'P 1'
#
loop_
_entity.id
_entity.type
_entity.pdbx_description
1 polymer ?
#
loop_
_entity_poly.entity_id
_entity_poly.type
_entity_poly.pdbx_seq_one_letter_code
_entity_poly.pdbx_strand_id
1 'polypeptide(L)'
;MNEAQQRNPERRPDLPQGADGAADLYRAVGKQLKLLRERAGWTRKELGDRLGYGEDLISALERGRRTPQPELVEPRTNCWARSAC
;
A
#
# COMPACT_ATOMS: atom_id res chain seq x y z
N MET A 1 -53.70 10.18 23.10
CA MET A 1 -52.69 10.93 22.35
C MET A 1 -51.50 11.14 23.27
N ASN A 2 -50.42 10.37 23.11
CA ASN A 2 -49.09 10.88 23.41
C ASN A 2 -48.17 10.25 22.37
N GLU A 3 -47.56 11.13 21.61
CA GLU A 3 -47.17 10.93 20.22
C GLU A 3 -45.75 10.36 20.11
N ALA A 4 -45.53 9.68 18.99
CA ALA A 4 -44.22 9.40 18.41
C ALA A 4 -43.31 8.38 19.13
N GLN A 5 -43.77 7.12 19.07
CA GLN A 5 -42.95 5.96 18.74
C GLN A 5 -41.82 6.28 17.73
N GLN A 6 -40.59 5.90 18.10
CA GLN A 6 -39.41 5.56 17.27
C GLN A 6 -39.22 6.21 15.89
N ARG A 7 -38.06 6.87 15.74
CA ARG A 7 -36.95 6.42 14.89
C ARG A 7 -35.85 7.49 14.91
N ASN A 8 -34.66 7.15 15.38
CA ASN A 8 -33.44 7.80 14.90
C ASN A 8 -32.72 6.76 14.03
N PRO A 9 -33.06 6.65 12.74
CA PRO A 9 -32.29 5.87 11.80
C PRO A 9 -31.11 6.73 11.37
N GLU A 10 -29.90 6.19 11.40
CA GLU A 10 -28.68 6.86 10.90
C GLU A 10 -27.97 7.82 11.87
N ARG A 11 -27.66 7.34 13.09
CA ARG A 11 -26.32 7.67 13.62
C ARG A 11 -25.30 6.90 12.83
N ARG A 12 -25.05 7.32 11.58
CA ARG A 12 -23.89 6.86 10.82
C ARG A 12 -22.69 7.20 11.69
N PRO A 13 -21.90 6.21 12.17
CA PRO A 13 -20.68 6.56 12.87
C PRO A 13 -19.88 7.47 11.93
N ASP A 14 -19.35 8.57 12.44
CA ASP A 14 -18.28 9.29 11.77
C ASP A 14 -17.15 8.28 11.56
N LEU A 15 -17.20 7.59 10.42
CA LEU A 15 -16.06 6.89 9.89
C LEU A 15 -14.98 7.97 9.88
N PRO A 16 -13.82 7.78 10.52
CA PRO A 16 -12.70 8.65 10.31
C PRO A 16 -12.37 8.58 8.81
N GLN A 17 -12.98 9.46 8.03
CA GLN A 17 -12.69 9.70 6.62
C GLN A 17 -11.48 10.62 6.58
N GLY A 18 -10.42 10.18 7.25
CA GLY A 18 -9.11 10.78 7.15
C GLY A 18 -8.42 10.16 5.95
N ALA A 19 -7.82 10.99 5.11
CA ALA A 19 -6.81 10.59 4.14
C ALA A 19 -5.70 9.68 4.75
N ASP A 20 -5.63 9.64 6.08
CA ASP A 20 -4.75 8.83 6.93
C ASP A 20 -4.94 7.32 6.74
N GLY A 21 -6.16 6.80 6.55
CA GLY A 21 -6.37 5.35 6.43
C GLY A 21 -5.70 4.75 5.18
N ALA A 22 -5.79 5.46 4.05
CA ALA A 22 -5.09 5.08 2.83
C ALA A 22 -3.56 5.28 2.96
N ALA A 23 -3.13 6.35 3.63
CA ALA A 23 -1.70 6.60 3.88
C ALA A 23 -1.07 5.52 4.77
N ASP A 24 -1.78 5.04 5.79
CA ASP A 24 -1.34 3.96 6.66
C ASP A 24 -1.26 2.63 5.90
N LEU A 25 -2.23 2.35 5.02
CA LEU A 25 -2.17 1.21 4.11
C LEU A 25 -0.93 1.29 3.22
N TYR A 26 -0.67 2.43 2.57
CA TYR A 26 0.51 2.60 1.72
C TYR A 26 1.82 2.48 2.49
N ARG A 27 1.87 2.96 3.74
CA ARG A 27 3.02 2.76 4.63
C ARG A 27 3.20 1.28 4.98
N ALA A 28 2.13 0.55 5.25
CA ALA A 28 2.18 -0.89 5.52
C ALA A 28 2.69 -1.67 4.30
N VAL A 29 2.15 -1.37 3.12
CA VAL A 29 2.60 -1.95 1.83
C VAL A 29 4.06 -1.61 1.57
N GLY A 30 4.48 -0.36 1.78
CA GLY A 30 5.87 0.07 1.64
C GLY A 30 6.84 -0.69 2.54
N LYS A 31 6.44 -0.97 3.79
CA LYS A 31 7.22 -1.82 4.72
C LYS A 31 7.35 -3.25 4.21
N GLN A 32 6.27 -3.83 3.67
CA GLN A 32 6.32 -5.16 3.07
C GLN A 32 7.27 -5.16 1.86
N LEU A 33 7.15 -4.20 0.95
CA LEU A 33 8.05 -4.06 -0.19
C LEU A 33 9.52 -4.03 0.22
N LYS A 34 9.85 -3.23 1.25
CA LYS A 34 11.20 -3.17 1.81
C LYS A 34 11.68 -4.53 2.32
N LEU A 35 10.85 -5.23 3.11
CA LEU A 35 11.15 -6.56 3.64
C LEU A 35 11.40 -7.58 2.52
N LEU A 36 10.54 -7.58 1.48
CA LEU A 36 10.67 -8.48 0.33
C LEU A 36 11.93 -8.18 -0.50
N ARG A 37 12.33 -6.91 -0.59
CA ARG A 37 13.57 -6.50 -1.25
C ARG A 37 14.79 -6.97 -0.46
N GLU A 38 14.78 -6.78 0.86
CA GLU A 38 15.89 -7.15 1.74
C GLU A 38 16.08 -8.66 1.82
N ARG A 39 15.00 -9.46 1.91
CA ARG A 39 15.10 -10.93 1.85
C ARG A 39 15.64 -11.43 0.51
N ALA A 40 15.39 -10.70 -0.58
CA ALA A 40 15.89 -11.03 -1.91
C ALA A 40 17.34 -10.56 -2.13
N GLY A 41 17.92 -9.83 -1.16
CA GLY A 41 19.29 -9.31 -1.26
C GLY A 41 19.46 -8.17 -2.25
N TRP A 42 18.37 -7.48 -2.64
CA TRP A 42 18.44 -6.44 -3.67
C TRP A 42 18.59 -5.04 -3.07
N THR A 43 19.36 -4.20 -3.74
CA THR A 43 19.36 -2.75 -3.52
C THR A 43 18.10 -2.12 -4.12
N ARG A 44 17.78 -0.89 -3.71
CA ARG A 44 16.64 -0.15 -4.27
C ARG A 44 16.79 0.09 -5.77
N LYS A 45 18.02 0.37 -6.21
CA LYS A 45 18.36 0.53 -7.63
C LYS A 45 18.09 -0.76 -8.40
N GLU A 46 18.58 -1.90 -7.94
CA GLU A 46 18.37 -3.19 -8.61
C GLU A 46 16.90 -3.62 -8.62
N LEU A 47 16.13 -3.30 -7.58
CA LEU A 47 14.68 -3.52 -7.60
C LEU A 47 14.01 -2.59 -8.62
N GLY A 48 14.42 -1.33 -8.66
CA GLY A 48 13.98 -0.35 -9.66
C GLY A 48 14.25 -0.84 -11.08
N ASP A 49 15.47 -1.25 -11.38
CA ASP A 49 15.87 -1.75 -12.71
C ASP A 49 15.04 -2.97 -13.13
N ARG A 50 14.72 -3.89 -12.21
CA ARG A 50 13.86 -5.06 -12.48
C ARG A 50 12.40 -4.72 -12.71
N LEU A 51 11.89 -3.67 -12.06
CA LEU A 51 10.52 -3.20 -12.22
C LEU A 51 10.37 -2.12 -13.30
N GLY A 52 11.48 -1.58 -13.83
CA GLY A 52 11.48 -0.45 -14.77
C GLY A 52 11.22 0.91 -14.10
N TYR A 53 11.53 1.04 -12.81
CA TYR A 53 11.35 2.25 -12.03
C TYR A 53 12.67 2.84 -11.55
N GLY A 54 12.70 4.17 -11.37
CA GLY A 54 13.84 4.83 -10.75
C GLY A 54 13.97 4.49 -9.26
N GLU A 55 15.20 4.53 -8.76
CA GLU A 55 15.53 4.29 -7.34
C GLU A 55 14.71 5.19 -6.39
N ASP A 56 14.54 6.47 -6.75
CA ASP A 56 13.77 7.43 -5.97
C ASP A 56 12.30 7.03 -5.81
N LEU A 57 11.72 6.40 -6.83
CA LEU A 57 10.34 5.93 -6.77
C LEU A 57 10.21 4.75 -5.81
N ILE A 58 11.15 3.79 -5.87
CA ILE A 58 11.21 2.68 -4.91
C ILE A 58 11.35 3.23 -3.48
N SER A 59 12.22 4.22 -3.30
CA SER A 59 12.41 4.92 -2.03
C SER A 59 11.11 5.57 -1.53
N ALA A 60 10.34 6.22 -2.41
CA ALA A 60 9.08 6.86 -2.05
C ALA A 60 7.97 5.85 -1.69
N LEU A 61 7.92 4.73 -2.41
CA LEU A 61 6.99 3.63 -2.17
C LEU A 61 7.27 2.92 -0.83
N GLU A 62 8.54 2.65 -0.51
CA GLU A 62 8.92 2.07 0.79
C GLU A 62 8.48 2.94 1.97
N ARG A 63 8.46 4.26 1.79
CA ARG A 63 8.00 5.22 2.83
C ARG A 63 6.49 5.43 2.84
N GLY A 64 5.74 4.85 1.90
CA GLY A 64 4.30 5.08 1.73
C GLY A 64 3.96 6.52 1.30
N ARG A 65 4.92 7.26 0.71
CA ARG A 65 4.75 8.66 0.28
C ARG A 65 4.11 8.79 -1.10
N ARG A 66 4.01 7.69 -1.84
CA ARG A 66 3.41 7.61 -3.17
C ARG A 66 2.48 6.41 -3.23
N THR A 67 1.37 6.58 -3.93
CA THR A 67 0.45 5.49 -4.26
C THR A 67 1.13 4.57 -5.27
N PRO A 68 1.18 3.24 -5.02
CA PRO A 68 1.65 2.29 -6.00
C PRO A 68 0.74 2.35 -7.23
N GLN A 69 1.32 2.63 -8.39
CA GLN A 69 0.62 2.52 -9.66
C GLN A 69 0.27 1.03 -9.88
N PRO A 70 -0.84 0.69 -10.55
CA PRO A 70 -1.20 -0.69 -10.83
C PRO A 70 -0.08 -1.44 -11.58
N GLU A 71 0.72 -0.77 -12.43
CA GLU A 71 1.89 -1.42 -13.06
C GLU A 71 2.98 -1.87 -12.06
N LEU A 72 2.99 -1.37 -10.81
CA LEU A 72 3.92 -1.81 -9.78
C LEU A 72 3.59 -3.23 -9.28
N VAL A 73 2.30 -3.56 -9.20
CA VAL A 73 1.83 -4.89 -8.77
C VAL A 73 1.69 -5.86 -9.93
N GLU A 74 1.77 -5.37 -11.17
CA GLU A 74 1.84 -6.20 -12.37
C GLU A 74 3.27 -6.70 -12.58
N PRO A 75 3.52 -8.02 -12.47
CA PRO A 75 4.84 -8.58 -12.70
C PRO A 75 5.23 -8.52 -14.16
N ARG A 76 6.03 -7.52 -14.52
CA ARG A 76 6.72 -7.49 -15.82
C ARG A 76 7.77 -8.61 -15.94
N THR A 77 8.27 -9.12 -14.82
CA THR A 77 9.18 -10.28 -14.76
C THR A 77 8.87 -11.15 -13.54
N ASN A 78 8.65 -12.45 -13.77
CA ASN A 78 8.23 -13.52 -12.85
C ASN A 78 9.27 -13.90 -11.76
N CYS A 79 10.02 -12.94 -11.21
CA CYS A 79 11.11 -13.21 -10.27
C CYS A 79 10.64 -13.30 -8.80
N TRP A 80 9.40 -12.90 -8.52
CA TRP A 80 8.92 -12.65 -7.16
C TRP A 80 8.51 -13.93 -6.43
N ALA A 81 8.36 -15.03 -7.18
CA ALA A 81 7.84 -16.31 -6.72
C ALA A 81 8.89 -17.44 -6.64
N ARG A 82 10.16 -17.23 -7.04
CA ARG A 82 11.10 -18.35 -7.26
C ARG A 82 12.47 -18.28 -6.56
N SER A 83 12.74 -17.27 -5.73
CA SER A 83 14.04 -17.17 -5.02
C SER A 83 13.93 -17.23 -3.49
N ALA A 84 12.94 -17.97 -2.97
CA ALA A 84 12.90 -18.40 -1.58
C ALA A 84 13.07 -19.93 -1.52
N CYS A 85 14.27 -20.39 -1.86
CA CYS A 85 14.92 -21.50 -1.20
C CYS A 85 16.13 -20.92 -0.47
#